data_AF-A0A6I3HNT7-F1
#
_entry.id   AF-A0A6I3HNT7-F1
#
_cell.length_a   1.000
_cell.length_b   1.000
_cell.length_c   1.000
_cell.angle_alpha   90.00
_cell.angle_beta   90.00
_cell.angle_gamma   90.00
#
_symmetry.space_group_name_H-M   'P 1'
#
loop_
_entity.id
_entity.type
_entity.pdbx_description
1 polymer ?
#
loop_
_entity_poly.entity_id
_entity_poly.type
_entity_poly.pdbx_seq_one_letter_code
_entity_poly.pdbx_strand_id
1 'polypeptide(L)'
;MQERAERWASTMAGSDSGSGVTLAHADSWAGTGSAQHRSRSEREEAEDSTLSRLATRSFAAGNRAIAEQADPFRTCFERDRDRILHAPAFRRLAGKTQVFVFPDDHQRTRLTHAIEVAQVAASVARPLGLNVTLTEAIALGHDCGHGPGGHASEDALAPYIDGGFDHAVWGADVTLVPLNLCIETLNGIRNHSW
;
A
#
# COMPACT_ATOMS: atom_id res chain seq x y z
N MET A 1 -26.59 -31.99 8.78
CA MET A 1 -25.63 -30.89 9.07
C MET A 1 -24.25 -31.44 9.48
N GLN A 2 -24.20 -32.57 10.19
CA GLN A 2 -22.99 -33.22 10.67
C GLN A 2 -22.09 -33.80 9.55
N GLU A 3 -22.68 -34.50 8.57
CA GLU A 3 -21.94 -35.10 7.44
C GLU A 3 -21.18 -34.08 6.56
N ARG A 4 -21.75 -32.89 6.32
CA ARG A 4 -21.07 -31.83 5.56
C ARG A 4 -19.88 -31.26 6.33
N ALA A 5 -20.00 -31.13 7.64
CA ALA A 5 -18.92 -30.66 8.51
C ALA A 5 -17.79 -31.70 8.61
N GLU A 6 -18.14 -32.98 8.71
CA GLU A 6 -17.19 -34.10 8.72
C GLU A 6 -16.44 -34.22 7.38
N ARG A 7 -17.16 -34.10 6.25
CA ARG A 7 -16.54 -34.10 4.92
C ARG A 7 -15.65 -32.89 4.70
N TRP A 8 -16.05 -31.70 5.15
CA TRP A 8 -15.19 -30.52 5.11
C TRP A 8 -13.94 -30.68 5.98
N ALA A 9 -14.08 -31.17 7.22
CA ALA A 9 -12.95 -31.44 8.10
C ALA A 9 -11.97 -32.47 7.51
N SER A 10 -12.47 -33.50 6.80
CA SER A 10 -11.62 -34.48 6.11
C SER A 10 -10.75 -33.90 5.00
N THR A 11 -11.13 -32.75 4.42
CA THR A 11 -10.32 -32.04 3.42
C THR A 11 -9.23 -31.15 4.03
N MET A 12 -9.23 -30.98 5.36
CA MET A 12 -8.32 -30.09 6.09
C MET A 12 -7.15 -30.83 6.76
N ALA A 13 -7.03 -32.15 6.58
CA ALA A 13 -6.00 -32.97 7.24
C ALA A 13 -4.57 -32.62 6.78
N GLY A 14 -4.41 -31.98 5.61
CA GLY A 14 -3.13 -31.70 4.99
C GLY A 14 -2.32 -32.96 4.68
N SER A 15 -1.04 -32.80 4.40
CA SER A 15 -0.09 -33.87 4.11
C SER A 15 0.97 -33.92 5.20
N ASP A 16 1.20 -35.08 5.79
CA ASP A 16 2.23 -35.24 6.81
C ASP A 16 3.62 -35.20 6.17
N SER A 17 4.47 -34.30 6.65
CA SER A 17 5.87 -34.18 6.20
C SER A 17 6.82 -35.14 6.93
N GLY A 18 6.34 -35.87 7.94
CA GLY A 18 7.18 -36.69 8.82
C GLY A 18 8.07 -35.87 9.78
N SER A 19 7.99 -34.54 9.73
CA SER A 19 8.76 -33.61 10.58
C SER A 19 7.92 -32.93 11.66
N GLY A 20 6.68 -33.37 11.85
CA GLY A 20 5.71 -32.73 12.76
C GLY A 20 5.06 -31.46 12.17
N VAL A 21 5.25 -31.20 10.87
CA VAL A 21 4.61 -30.11 10.13
C VAL A 21 3.59 -30.69 9.15
N THR A 22 2.34 -30.24 9.25
CA THR A 22 1.30 -30.54 8.27
C THR A 22 1.41 -29.58 7.09
N LEU A 23 1.59 -30.13 5.89
CA LEU A 23 1.75 -29.36 4.65
C LEU A 23 0.43 -29.27 3.88
N ALA A 24 0.27 -28.21 3.07
CA ALA A 24 -0.89 -28.05 2.21
C ALA A 24 -0.90 -29.05 1.03
N HIS A 25 0.28 -29.44 0.54
CA HIS A 25 0.46 -30.37 -0.59
C HIS A 25 1.45 -31.48 -0.21
N ALA A 26 1.26 -32.68 -0.78
CA ALA A 26 2.06 -33.85 -0.46
C ALA A 26 3.50 -33.77 -0.99
N ASP A 27 3.73 -32.96 -2.02
CA ASP A 27 5.02 -32.68 -2.65
C ASP A 27 5.64 -31.36 -2.19
N SER A 28 5.00 -30.64 -1.26
CA SER A 28 5.58 -29.48 -0.61
C SER A 28 6.70 -29.89 0.35
N TRP A 29 7.55 -28.93 0.68
CA TRP A 29 8.54 -29.05 1.74
C TRP A 29 8.49 -27.82 2.64
N ALA A 30 8.61 -28.03 3.95
CA ALA A 30 8.84 -26.97 4.93
C ALA A 30 9.91 -27.44 5.92
N GLY A 31 10.87 -26.57 6.22
CA GLY A 31 11.87 -26.80 7.25
C GLY A 31 11.75 -25.77 8.37
N THR A 32 12.43 -26.01 9.50
CA THR A 32 12.63 -24.98 10.52
C THR A 32 13.55 -23.92 9.92
N GLY A 33 12.97 -22.86 9.39
CA GLY A 33 13.70 -21.71 8.87
C GLY A 33 14.57 -21.05 9.93
N SER A 34 15.35 -20.04 9.54
CA SER A 34 16.09 -19.24 10.49
C SER A 34 15.14 -18.40 11.37
N ALA A 35 15.38 -18.40 12.68
CA ALA A 35 14.72 -17.49 13.61
C ALA A 35 15.36 -16.08 13.63
N GLN A 36 16.40 -15.84 12.83
CA GLN A 36 17.11 -14.57 12.81
C GLN A 36 16.34 -13.54 11.97
N HIS A 37 15.89 -12.47 12.63
CA HIS A 37 15.30 -11.32 11.96
C HIS A 37 16.37 -10.44 11.35
N ARG A 38 16.12 -9.93 10.13
CA ARG A 38 16.91 -8.85 9.55
C ARG A 38 16.43 -7.51 10.11
N SER A 39 17.35 -6.74 10.66
CA SER A 39 17.11 -5.39 11.13
C SER A 39 16.78 -4.44 9.98
N ARG A 40 16.15 -3.29 10.28
CA ARG A 40 15.91 -2.25 9.29
C ARG A 40 17.19 -1.83 8.57
N SER A 41 18.28 -1.58 9.30
CA SER A 41 19.53 -1.10 8.72
C SER A 41 20.14 -2.10 7.72
N GLU A 42 20.12 -3.40 8.02
CA GLU A 42 20.59 -4.44 7.07
C GLU A 42 19.72 -4.50 5.81
N ARG A 43 18.42 -4.21 5.95
CA ARG A 43 17.48 -4.16 4.80
C ARG A 43 17.69 -2.90 3.96
N GLU A 44 17.96 -1.76 4.58
CA GLU A 44 18.30 -0.50 3.90
C GLU A 44 19.61 -0.63 3.11
N GLU A 45 20.63 -1.28 3.66
CA GLU A 45 21.89 -1.56 2.96
C GLU A 45 21.70 -2.50 1.76
N ALA A 46 20.92 -3.57 1.94
CA ALA A 46 20.58 -4.47 0.84
C ALA A 46 19.77 -3.76 -0.26
N GLU A 47 18.80 -2.91 0.12
CA GLU A 47 18.05 -2.06 -0.80
C GLU A 47 19.00 -1.13 -1.58
N ASP A 48 19.89 -0.41 -0.91
CA ASP A 48 20.83 0.53 -1.55
C ASP A 48 21.72 -0.15 -2.61
N SER A 49 22.18 -1.37 -2.31
CA SER A 49 23.03 -2.16 -3.21
C SER A 49 22.33 -2.67 -4.48
N THR A 50 20.99 -2.73 -4.48
CA THR A 50 20.19 -3.33 -5.56
C THR A 50 19.41 -2.31 -6.37
N LEU A 51 19.05 -1.18 -5.77
CA LEU A 51 18.30 -0.13 -6.45
C LEU A 51 19.16 0.62 -7.49
N SER A 52 18.52 1.04 -8.59
CA SER A 52 19.12 1.88 -9.61
C SER A 52 19.65 3.19 -9.03
N ARG A 53 20.72 3.75 -9.60
CA ARG A 53 21.46 4.92 -9.07
C ARG A 53 20.58 6.12 -8.71
N LEU A 54 19.49 6.34 -9.45
CA LEU A 54 18.60 7.49 -9.26
C LEU A 54 17.32 7.16 -8.47
N ALA A 55 17.15 5.92 -8.02
CA ALA A 55 15.99 5.55 -7.22
C ALA A 55 16.09 6.13 -5.80
N THR A 56 14.98 6.63 -5.27
CA THR A 56 14.89 7.11 -3.89
C THR A 56 15.21 5.99 -2.90
N ARG A 57 16.10 6.26 -1.93
CA ARG A 57 16.49 5.30 -0.90
C ARG A 57 15.63 5.44 0.35
N SER A 58 15.32 4.33 0.99
CA SER A 58 14.86 4.34 2.38
C SER A 58 16.04 4.58 3.32
N PHE A 59 15.84 5.33 4.39
CA PHE A 59 16.87 5.49 5.42
C PHE A 59 16.27 5.85 6.78
N ALA A 60 16.73 5.19 7.84
CA ALA A 60 16.36 5.46 9.22
C ALA A 60 14.84 5.67 9.42
N ALA A 61 14.44 6.83 9.94
CA ALA A 61 13.02 7.17 10.12
C ALA A 61 12.38 7.78 8.85
N GLY A 62 13.18 8.16 7.85
CA GLY A 62 12.79 8.97 6.69
C GLY A 62 12.71 10.47 6.99
N ASN A 63 12.55 11.28 5.95
CA ASN A 63 12.34 12.73 6.06
C ASN A 63 10.88 13.03 6.40
N ARG A 64 10.58 13.41 7.63
CA ARG A 64 9.20 13.65 8.11
C ARG A 64 9.02 15.05 8.68
N ALA A 65 7.80 15.56 8.65
CA ALA A 65 7.47 16.85 9.26
C ALA A 65 7.65 16.83 10.79
N ILE A 66 7.24 15.74 11.43
CA ILE A 66 7.47 15.51 12.87
C ILE A 66 8.51 14.41 13.00
N ALA A 67 9.65 14.74 13.62
CA ALA A 67 10.71 13.78 13.89
C ALA A 67 10.21 12.63 14.76
N GLU A 68 10.54 11.40 14.37
CA GLU A 68 10.20 10.20 15.12
C GLU A 68 11.35 9.20 15.06
N GLN A 69 11.38 8.27 16.01
CA GLN A 69 12.40 7.23 16.02
C GLN A 69 12.18 6.23 14.87
N ALA A 70 13.28 5.71 14.35
CA ALA A 70 13.25 4.69 13.31
C ALA A 70 12.71 3.37 13.87
N ASP A 71 11.90 2.66 13.08
CA ASP A 71 11.37 1.35 13.46
C ASP A 71 12.48 0.29 13.39
N PRO A 72 12.62 -0.62 14.36
CA PRO A 72 13.73 -1.57 14.39
C PRO A 72 13.79 -2.51 13.17
N PHE A 73 12.67 -2.73 12.47
CA PHE A 73 12.57 -3.73 11.40
C PHE A 73 12.03 -3.17 10.07
N ARG A 74 11.12 -2.19 10.11
CA ARG A 74 10.49 -1.63 8.91
C ARG A 74 11.25 -0.43 8.37
N THR A 75 11.35 -0.33 7.05
CA THR A 75 11.88 0.87 6.38
C THR A 75 10.90 2.04 6.52
N CYS A 76 11.37 3.26 6.26
CA CYS A 76 10.53 4.45 6.36
C CYS A 76 9.31 4.42 5.42
N PHE A 77 9.47 3.88 4.21
CA PHE A 77 8.38 3.77 3.24
C PHE A 77 7.43 2.60 3.52
N GLU A 78 7.89 1.52 4.17
CA GLU A 78 7.00 0.47 4.66
C GLU A 78 6.03 1.02 5.70
N ARG A 79 6.55 1.85 6.63
CA ARG A 79 5.71 2.53 7.62
C ARG A 79 4.69 3.45 6.96
N ASP A 80 5.06 4.15 5.90
CA ASP A 80 4.14 5.04 5.18
C ASP A 80 3.03 4.25 4.50
N ARG A 81 3.39 3.18 3.78
CA ARG A 81 2.43 2.26 3.16
C ARG A 81 1.44 1.71 4.19
N ASP A 82 1.93 1.25 5.34
CA ASP A 82 1.11 0.70 6.42
C ASP A 82 0.17 1.76 7.00
N ARG A 83 0.67 3.00 7.21
CA ARG A 83 -0.13 4.13 7.71
C ARG A 83 -1.25 4.50 6.75
N ILE A 84 -0.97 4.55 5.44
CA ILE A 84 -1.97 4.83 4.41
C ILE A 84 -3.05 3.74 4.41
N LEU A 85 -2.65 2.46 4.35
CA LEU A 85 -3.57 1.32 4.32
C LEU A 85 -4.55 1.31 5.51
N HIS A 86 -4.09 1.70 6.69
CA HIS A 86 -4.92 1.75 7.90
C HIS A 86 -5.64 3.09 8.10
N ALA A 87 -5.38 4.10 7.27
CA ALA A 87 -5.98 5.42 7.41
C ALA A 87 -7.50 5.40 7.13
N PRO A 88 -8.29 6.20 7.86
CA PRO A 88 -9.69 6.42 7.51
C PRO A 88 -9.88 6.96 6.09
N ALA A 89 -8.94 7.76 5.58
CA ALA A 89 -8.99 8.31 4.22
C ALA A 89 -8.99 7.19 3.15
N PHE A 90 -8.09 6.22 3.27
CA PHE A 90 -8.01 5.07 2.38
C PHE A 90 -9.26 4.19 2.48
N ARG A 91 -9.73 3.89 3.70
CA ARG A 91 -10.97 3.11 3.92
C ARG A 91 -12.19 3.75 3.27
N ARG A 92 -12.30 5.09 3.27
CA ARG A 92 -13.40 5.82 2.64
C ARG A 92 -13.42 5.68 1.11
N LEU A 93 -12.31 5.29 0.47
CA LEU A 93 -12.27 5.05 -0.97
C LEU A 93 -13.22 3.91 -1.40
N ALA A 94 -13.55 2.99 -0.49
CA ALA A 94 -14.53 1.92 -0.75
C ALA A 94 -15.93 2.48 -1.06
N GLY A 95 -16.27 3.66 -0.53
CA GLY A 95 -17.55 4.32 -0.76
C GLY A 95 -17.51 5.35 -1.90
N LYS A 96 -16.39 5.49 -2.61
CA LYS A 96 -16.24 6.46 -3.71
C LYS A 96 -16.16 5.70 -5.04
N THR A 97 -17.02 6.08 -5.98
CA THR A 97 -17.04 5.49 -7.32
C THR A 97 -15.86 5.97 -8.18
N GLN A 98 -15.39 5.10 -9.08
CA GLN A 98 -14.45 5.46 -10.13
C GLN A 98 -15.23 5.59 -11.46
N VAL A 99 -15.44 6.83 -11.90
CA VAL A 99 -16.00 7.23 -13.22
C VAL A 99 -17.50 6.99 -13.45
N PHE A 100 -18.09 5.84 -13.13
CA PHE A 100 -19.50 5.56 -13.49
C PHE A 100 -20.38 5.10 -12.32
N VAL A 101 -21.65 5.53 -12.33
CA VAL A 101 -22.77 4.91 -11.61
C VAL A 101 -23.60 4.16 -12.66
N PHE A 102 -23.22 2.94 -12.99
CA PHE A 102 -23.98 2.05 -13.88
C PHE A 102 -24.77 0.99 -13.06
N PRO A 103 -25.84 0.35 -13.56
CA PRO A 103 -26.58 -0.64 -12.78
C PRO A 103 -26.04 -2.08 -12.92
N ASP A 104 -24.71 -2.27 -12.94
CA ASP A 104 -24.09 -3.60 -13.09
C ASP A 104 -23.19 -3.96 -11.89
N ASP A 105 -22.97 -5.26 -11.66
CA ASP A 105 -22.58 -5.88 -10.38
C ASP A 105 -21.08 -5.73 -10.02
N HIS A 106 -20.22 -5.32 -10.96
CA HIS A 106 -18.76 -5.33 -10.78
C HIS A 106 -18.11 -3.94 -10.94
N GLN A 107 -18.59 -2.95 -10.19
CA GLN A 107 -18.02 -1.61 -10.27
C GLN A 107 -16.74 -1.44 -9.49
N ARG A 108 -15.80 -0.74 -10.12
CA ARG A 108 -14.62 -0.23 -9.45
C ARG A 108 -15.00 0.92 -8.52
N THR A 109 -14.61 0.76 -7.28
CA THR A 109 -14.47 1.86 -6.34
C THR A 109 -13.07 2.48 -6.50
N ARG A 110 -12.86 3.67 -5.95
CA ARG A 110 -11.51 4.24 -5.83
C ARG A 110 -10.57 3.35 -5.02
N LEU A 111 -11.11 2.58 -4.07
CA LEU A 111 -10.31 1.62 -3.31
C LEU A 111 -9.77 0.52 -4.22
N THR A 112 -10.64 -0.13 -5.00
CA THR A 112 -10.22 -1.19 -5.92
C THR A 112 -9.29 -0.65 -7.00
N HIS A 113 -9.55 0.58 -7.48
CA HIS A 113 -8.66 1.27 -8.40
C HIS A 113 -7.27 1.49 -7.80
N ALA A 114 -7.17 2.06 -6.60
CA ALA A 114 -5.89 2.29 -5.93
C ALA A 114 -5.09 0.99 -5.71
N ILE A 115 -5.78 -0.12 -5.42
CA ILE A 115 -5.15 -1.46 -5.30
C ILE A 115 -4.61 -1.94 -6.65
N GLU A 116 -5.39 -1.82 -7.73
CA GLU A 116 -4.95 -2.17 -9.09
C GLU A 116 -3.76 -1.31 -9.54
N VAL A 117 -3.82 0.01 -9.31
CA VAL A 117 -2.73 0.95 -9.62
C VAL A 117 -1.48 0.58 -8.83
N ALA A 118 -1.58 0.27 -7.53
CA ALA A 118 -0.44 -0.14 -6.73
C ALA A 118 0.21 -1.42 -7.27
N GLN A 119 -0.59 -2.40 -7.71
CA GLN A 119 -0.07 -3.63 -8.30
C GLN A 119 0.68 -3.36 -9.62
N VAL A 120 0.10 -2.55 -10.51
CA VAL A 120 0.74 -2.18 -11.79
C VAL A 120 2.00 -1.36 -11.55
N ALA A 121 1.94 -0.35 -10.68
CA ALA A 121 3.07 0.50 -10.36
C ALA A 121 4.24 -0.29 -9.75
N ALA A 122 3.95 -1.25 -8.86
CA ALA A 122 4.95 -2.16 -8.33
C ALA A 122 5.57 -3.06 -9.43
N SER A 123 4.77 -3.53 -10.38
CA SER A 123 5.23 -4.32 -11.52
C SER A 123 6.18 -3.54 -12.42
N VAL A 124 5.95 -2.23 -12.60
CA VAL A 124 6.83 -1.33 -13.36
C VAL A 124 8.09 -0.97 -12.58
N ALA A 125 7.98 -0.70 -11.27
CA ALA A 125 9.09 -0.28 -10.44
C ALA A 125 10.17 -1.36 -10.26
N ARG A 126 9.77 -2.63 -10.09
CA ARG A 126 10.68 -3.77 -9.87
C ARG A 126 11.75 -3.93 -10.96
N PRO A 127 11.42 -4.09 -12.25
CA PRO A 127 12.42 -4.29 -13.31
C PRO A 127 13.28 -3.04 -13.56
N LEU A 128 12.80 -1.85 -13.18
CA LEU A 128 13.56 -0.60 -13.27
C LEU A 128 14.52 -0.39 -12.09
N GLY A 129 14.48 -1.25 -11.08
CA GLY A 129 15.26 -1.08 -9.84
C GLY A 129 14.86 0.18 -9.07
N LEU A 130 13.58 0.56 -9.10
CA LEU A 130 13.04 1.66 -8.31
C LEU A 130 12.59 1.16 -6.92
N ASN A 131 12.41 2.09 -5.97
CA ASN A 131 11.89 1.73 -4.66
C ASN A 131 10.42 1.34 -4.76
N VAL A 132 10.17 0.04 -4.72
CA VAL A 132 8.84 -0.56 -4.90
C VAL A 132 7.91 -0.15 -3.76
N THR A 133 8.40 -0.11 -2.53
CA THR A 133 7.57 0.23 -1.37
C THR A 133 7.13 1.69 -1.38
N LEU A 134 8.03 2.62 -1.74
CA LEU A 134 7.66 4.02 -1.96
C LEU A 134 6.62 4.13 -3.09
N THR A 135 6.83 3.41 -4.19
CA THR A 135 5.90 3.41 -5.33
C THR A 135 4.51 2.92 -4.92
N GLU A 136 4.42 1.81 -4.17
CA GLU A 136 3.17 1.30 -3.62
C GLU A 136 2.51 2.30 -2.67
N ALA A 137 3.29 2.94 -1.77
CA ALA A 137 2.76 3.94 -0.84
C ALA A 137 2.14 5.13 -1.58
N ILE A 138 2.82 5.64 -2.62
CA ILE A 138 2.30 6.72 -3.47
C ILE A 138 1.01 6.27 -4.17
N ALA A 139 1.03 5.10 -4.82
CA ALA A 139 -0.11 4.56 -5.54
C ALA A 139 -1.34 4.30 -4.65
N LEU A 140 -1.15 3.86 -3.41
CA LEU A 140 -2.27 3.68 -2.47
C LEU A 140 -2.80 5.02 -1.95
N GLY A 141 -1.92 6.02 -1.83
CA GLY A 141 -2.26 7.34 -1.30
C GLY A 141 -2.85 8.33 -2.32
N HIS A 142 -2.62 8.13 -3.63
CA HIS A 142 -2.89 9.13 -4.68
C HIS A 142 -4.35 9.63 -4.66
N ASP A 143 -5.29 8.72 -4.47
CA ASP A 143 -6.73 8.99 -4.51
C ASP A 143 -7.33 9.43 -3.17
N CYS A 144 -6.54 9.47 -2.09
CA CYS A 144 -7.06 9.75 -0.75
C CYS A 144 -7.69 11.14 -0.63
N GLY A 145 -7.24 12.12 -1.42
CA GLY A 145 -7.73 13.50 -1.39
C GLY A 145 -9.05 13.74 -2.13
N HIS A 146 -9.59 12.74 -2.84
CA HIS A 146 -10.81 12.94 -3.62
C HIS A 146 -12.03 13.35 -2.78
N GLY A 147 -12.77 14.37 -3.23
CA GLY A 147 -14.10 14.65 -2.73
C GLY A 147 -15.17 13.65 -3.22
N PRO A 148 -16.42 13.78 -2.76
CA PRO A 148 -17.54 12.97 -3.22
C PRO A 148 -17.83 13.19 -4.72
N GLY A 149 -18.05 12.12 -5.50
CA GLY A 149 -18.32 12.26 -6.94
C GLY A 149 -17.07 12.43 -7.82
N GLY A 150 -15.88 12.17 -7.28
CA GLY A 150 -14.63 12.20 -8.05
C GLY A 150 -14.30 13.61 -8.53
N HIS A 151 -13.94 13.78 -9.80
CA HIS A 151 -13.53 15.08 -10.35
C HIS A 151 -14.64 16.13 -10.37
N ALA A 152 -15.91 15.71 -10.35
CA ALA A 152 -17.02 16.65 -10.15
C ALA A 152 -16.92 17.40 -8.82
N SER A 153 -16.27 16.82 -7.79
CA SER A 153 -15.99 17.54 -6.55
C SER A 153 -14.92 18.62 -6.70
N GLU A 154 -13.99 18.47 -7.65
CA GLU A 154 -12.94 19.47 -7.88
C GLU A 154 -13.57 20.77 -8.39
N ASP A 155 -14.38 20.69 -9.43
CA ASP A 155 -15.13 21.84 -9.95
C ASP A 155 -16.10 22.42 -8.90
N ALA A 156 -16.80 21.54 -8.17
CA ALA A 156 -17.80 21.98 -7.19
C ALA A 156 -17.19 22.66 -5.96
N LEU A 157 -15.98 22.25 -5.55
CA LEU A 157 -15.30 22.77 -4.36
C LEU A 157 -14.31 23.89 -4.69
N ALA A 158 -13.84 24.02 -5.94
CA ALA A 158 -12.87 25.03 -6.34
C ALA A 158 -13.25 26.48 -5.95
N PRO A 159 -14.52 26.94 -6.05
CA PRO A 159 -14.89 28.30 -5.65
C PRO A 159 -14.78 28.57 -4.14
N TYR A 160 -14.69 27.52 -3.31
CA TYR A 160 -14.71 27.61 -1.85
C TYR A 160 -13.33 27.44 -1.21
N ILE A 161 -12.32 27.10 -2.00
CA ILE A 161 -10.93 26.90 -1.55
C ILE A 161 -10.05 27.89 -2.29
N ASP A 162 -9.29 28.69 -1.55
CA ASP A 162 -8.33 29.61 -2.14
C ASP A 162 -7.28 28.84 -2.97
N GLY A 163 -7.07 29.25 -4.21
CA GLY A 163 -6.23 28.52 -5.18
C GLY A 163 -6.90 27.31 -5.84
N GLY A 164 -8.16 26.99 -5.51
CA GLY A 164 -8.91 25.87 -6.07
C GLY A 164 -8.81 24.57 -5.27
N PHE A 165 -9.59 23.56 -5.66
CA PHE A 165 -9.55 22.22 -5.07
C PHE A 165 -8.98 21.23 -6.09
N ASP A 166 -7.79 20.70 -5.79
CA ASP A 166 -7.13 19.64 -6.55
C ASP A 166 -6.95 18.44 -5.61
N HIS A 167 -7.41 17.25 -6.03
CA HIS A 167 -7.42 16.10 -5.14
C HIS A 167 -6.01 15.61 -4.79
N ALA A 168 -5.01 15.79 -5.66
CA ALA A 168 -3.65 15.33 -5.43
C ALA A 168 -2.97 16.22 -4.38
N VAL A 169 -3.09 17.55 -4.55
CA VAL A 169 -2.61 18.55 -3.59
C VAL A 169 -3.36 18.40 -2.26
N TRP A 170 -4.69 18.32 -2.29
CA TRP A 170 -5.49 18.15 -1.07
C TRP A 170 -5.22 16.82 -0.35
N GLY A 171 -4.93 15.77 -1.11
CA GLY A 171 -4.53 14.47 -0.61
C GLY A 171 -3.25 14.56 0.21
N ALA A 172 -2.21 15.13 -0.38
CA ALA A 172 -0.89 15.26 0.24
C ALA A 172 -0.88 16.29 1.40
N ASP A 173 -1.47 17.46 1.19
CA ASP A 173 -1.24 18.64 2.04
C ASP A 173 -2.31 18.86 3.10
N VAL A 174 -3.41 18.09 3.04
CA VAL A 174 -4.49 18.17 4.04
C VAL A 174 -4.85 16.78 4.56
N THR A 175 -5.22 15.88 3.65
CA THR A 175 -5.86 14.60 4.02
C THR A 175 -4.90 13.64 4.73
N LEU A 176 -3.66 13.53 4.24
CA LEU A 176 -2.68 12.57 4.74
C LEU A 176 -1.67 13.18 5.72
N VAL A 177 -1.68 14.50 5.92
CA VAL A 177 -0.80 15.20 6.88
C VAL A 177 -0.82 14.59 8.29
N PRO A 178 -1.99 14.22 8.86
CA PRO A 178 -2.02 13.61 10.20
C PRO A 178 -1.27 12.28 10.32
N LEU A 179 -0.93 11.62 9.21
CA LEU A 179 -0.19 10.36 9.20
C LEU A 179 1.32 10.55 9.36
N ASN A 180 1.83 11.79 9.32
CA ASN A 180 3.27 12.10 9.40
C ASN A 180 4.11 11.26 8.42
N LEU A 181 3.68 11.15 7.15
CA LEU A 181 4.38 10.40 6.11
C LEU A 181 5.73 11.03 5.74
N CYS A 182 6.58 10.29 5.05
CA CYS A 182 7.81 10.85 4.49
C CYS A 182 7.48 11.90 3.42
N ILE A 183 8.32 12.93 3.31
CA ILE A 183 8.19 14.01 2.34
C ILE A 183 8.21 13.44 0.92
N GLU A 184 9.00 12.41 0.65
CA GLU A 184 9.07 11.73 -0.64
C GLU A 184 7.74 11.08 -1.02
N THR A 185 7.07 10.44 -0.05
CA THR A 185 5.74 9.85 -0.24
C THR A 185 4.70 10.92 -0.53
N LEU A 186 4.67 12.00 0.26
CA LEU A 186 3.75 13.13 0.05
C LEU A 186 4.02 13.83 -1.29
N ASN A 187 5.28 14.00 -1.67
CA ASN A 187 5.67 14.58 -2.95
C ASN A 187 5.20 13.72 -4.13
N GLY A 188 5.34 12.40 -4.04
CA GLY A 188 4.84 11.49 -5.07
C GLY A 188 3.31 11.55 -5.20
N ILE A 189 2.60 11.61 -4.06
CA ILE A 189 1.13 11.77 -4.04
C ILE A 189 0.72 13.12 -4.62
N ARG A 190 1.43 14.21 -4.29
CA ARG A 190 1.10 15.56 -4.79
C ARG A 190 1.27 15.70 -6.30
N ASN A 191 2.26 15.03 -6.87
CA ASN A 191 2.70 15.24 -8.25
C ASN A 191 2.45 14.04 -9.17
N HIS A 192 1.59 13.09 -8.78
CA HIS A 192 1.26 11.98 -9.66
C HIS A 192 0.53 12.50 -10.90
N SER A 193 0.85 11.92 -12.06
CA SER A 193 0.15 12.26 -13.29
C SER A 193 -1.26 11.71 -13.26
N TRP A 194 -2.20 12.55 -13.67
CA TRP A 194 -3.54 12.17 -14.10
C TRP A 194 -3.53 11.30 -15.36
#